data_AF-A0A1Y1KBL9-F1
#
_entry.id   AF-A0A1Y1KBL9-F1
#
_cell.length_a   1.000
_cell.length_b   1.000
_cell.length_c   1.000
_cell.angle_alpha   90.00
_cell.angle_beta   90.00
_cell.angle_gamma   90.00
#
_symmetry.space_group_name_H-M   'P 1'
#
loop_
_entity.id
_entity.type
_entity.pdbx_description
1 polymer ?
#
loop_
_entity_poly.entity_id
_entity_poly.type
_entity_poly.pdbx_seq_one_letter_code
_entity_poly.pdbx_strand_id
1 'polypeptide(L)'
;MRKGKKSALYDVLPAEDNATLDLTQSTVVVDGGFLLHRVKWKQSSNILSISQQYIAYAQKHYGENCMVVFYGYSHVDSTKRAEQKRRGISKTSVDINFQENTTITVQQEHFLANERNKTRLIHLAQ
;
A
#
# COMPACT_ATOMS: atom_id res chain seq x y z
N MET A 1 -10.62 7.94 -23.03
CA MET A 1 -11.25 6.83 -22.27
C MET A 1 -12.44 7.40 -21.50
N ARG A 2 -13.68 7.00 -21.83
CA ARG A 2 -14.90 7.52 -21.18
C ARG A 2 -14.99 6.95 -19.76
N LYS A 3 -15.01 7.81 -18.73
CA LYS A 3 -15.22 7.35 -17.35
C LYS A 3 -16.70 7.02 -17.16
N GLY A 4 -17.00 5.75 -16.89
CA GLY A 4 -18.33 5.34 -16.44
C GLY A 4 -18.57 5.81 -15.02
N LYS A 5 -19.79 6.27 -14.72
CA LYS A 5 -20.22 6.64 -13.37
C LYS A 5 -20.69 5.36 -12.66
N LYS A 6 -19.72 4.54 -12.20
CA LYS A 6 -19.98 3.20 -11.66
C LYS A 6 -20.98 3.19 -10.50
N SER A 7 -21.04 4.28 -9.72
CA SER A 7 -22.00 4.50 -8.64
C SER A 7 -23.44 4.68 -9.12
N ALA A 8 -23.67 5.13 -10.35
CA ALA A 8 -25.02 5.37 -10.86
C ALA A 8 -25.84 4.07 -11.03
N LEU A 9 -25.18 2.91 -11.06
CA LEU A 9 -25.87 1.61 -11.05
C LEU A 9 -26.38 1.23 -9.65
N TYR A 10 -25.73 1.73 -8.59
CA TYR A 10 -26.16 1.47 -7.21
C TYR A 10 -27.52 2.14 -6.94
N ASP A 11 -27.73 3.35 -7.46
CA ASP A 11 -28.97 4.11 -7.32
C ASP A 11 -30.21 3.40 -7.92
N VAL A 12 -29.98 2.40 -8.79
CA VAL A 12 -31.04 1.64 -9.48
C VAL A 12 -31.36 0.33 -8.75
N LEU A 13 -30.53 -0.10 -7.80
CA LEU A 13 -30.79 -1.31 -7.02
C LEU A 13 -31.85 -1.03 -5.96
N PRO A 14 -32.80 -1.96 -5.73
CA PRO A 14 -33.75 -1.84 -4.64
C PRO A 14 -33.00 -1.79 -3.30
N ALA A 15 -33.48 -0.96 -2.38
CA ALA A 15 -32.94 -0.94 -1.03
C ALA A 15 -33.22 -2.29 -0.36
N GLU A 16 -32.17 -3.02 0.01
CA GLU A 16 -32.32 -4.18 0.89
C GLU A 16 -32.51 -3.71 2.33
N ASP A 17 -33.26 -4.49 3.12
CA ASP A 17 -33.30 -4.31 4.57
C ASP A 17 -31.88 -4.34 5.11
N ASN A 18 -31.55 -3.36 5.97
CA ASN A 18 -30.24 -3.26 6.61
C ASN A 18 -30.01 -4.49 7.50
N ALA A 19 -29.59 -5.61 6.90
CA ALA A 19 -29.05 -6.73 7.63
C ALA A 19 -27.84 -6.21 8.38
N THR A 20 -27.97 -6.08 9.70
CA THR A 20 -26.83 -5.80 10.58
C THR A 20 -25.87 -6.96 10.45
N LEU A 21 -24.86 -6.78 9.59
CA LEU A 21 -23.77 -7.74 9.46
C LEU A 21 -23.05 -7.79 10.80
N ASP A 22 -23.16 -8.93 11.47
CA ASP A 22 -22.36 -9.20 12.66
C ASP A 22 -20.92 -9.48 12.22
N LEU A 23 -20.11 -8.42 12.24
CA LEU A 23 -18.71 -8.45 11.86
C LEU A 23 -17.77 -8.76 13.03
N THR A 24 -18.30 -9.16 14.19
CA THR A 24 -17.50 -9.41 15.41
C THR A 24 -16.44 -10.50 15.23
N GLN A 25 -16.61 -11.42 14.28
CA GLN A 25 -15.64 -12.47 13.93
C GLN A 25 -14.94 -12.23 12.57
N SER A 26 -15.08 -11.04 11.98
CA SER A 26 -14.48 -10.74 10.68
C SER A 26 -13.01 -10.33 10.80
N THR A 27 -12.18 -10.81 9.86
CA THR A 27 -10.78 -10.38 9.75
C THR A 27 -10.69 -9.17 8.82
N VAL A 28 -10.11 -8.09 9.31
CA VAL A 28 -9.85 -6.90 8.48
C VAL A 28 -8.59 -7.13 7.66
N VAL A 29 -8.73 -7.18 6.34
CA VAL A 29 -7.60 -7.31 5.40
C VAL A 29 -7.36 -5.96 4.72
N VAL A 30 -6.13 -5.46 4.84
CA VAL A 30 -5.69 -4.17 4.29
C VAL A 30 -4.77 -4.42 3.10
N ASP A 31 -5.04 -3.75 1.97
CA ASP A 31 -4.12 -3.74 0.84
C ASP A 31 -2.82 -3.00 1.23
N GLY A 32 -1.70 -3.72 1.20
CA GLY A 32 -0.39 -3.18 1.50
C GLY A 32 0.07 -2.12 0.49
N GLY A 33 -0.35 -2.24 -0.78
CA GLY A 33 -0.04 -1.23 -1.80
C GLY A 33 -0.66 0.13 -1.48
N PHE A 34 -1.94 0.14 -1.09
CA PHE A 34 -2.60 1.31 -0.54
C PHE A 34 -1.89 1.87 0.69
N LEU A 35 -1.56 1.00 1.66
CA LEU A 35 -0.95 1.42 2.92
C LEU A 35 0.38 2.17 2.71
N LEU A 36 1.25 1.67 1.81
CA LEU A 36 2.54 2.28 1.47
C LEU A 36 2.44 3.73 0.99
N HIS A 37 1.37 4.08 0.28
CA HIS A 37 1.18 5.44 -0.24
C HIS A 37 0.36 6.33 0.71
N ARG A 38 -0.39 5.71 1.63
CA ARG A 38 -1.24 6.39 2.59
C ARG A 38 -0.46 7.01 3.74
N VAL A 39 0.49 6.29 4.32
CA VAL A 39 1.33 6.80 5.41
C VAL A 39 2.38 7.74 4.84
N LYS A 40 2.45 8.97 5.34
CA LYS A 40 3.39 9.99 4.88
C LYS A 40 4.64 10.02 5.75
N TRP A 41 5.81 9.95 5.13
CA TRP A 41 7.08 9.97 5.86
C TRP A 41 7.46 11.39 6.25
N LYS A 42 7.89 11.59 7.49
CA LYS A 42 8.55 12.84 7.89
C LYS A 42 9.94 12.90 7.27
N GLN A 43 10.40 14.09 6.93
CA GLN A 43 11.75 14.30 6.43
C GLN A 43 12.78 13.77 7.45
N SER A 44 13.81 13.09 6.95
CA SER A 44 14.87 12.49 7.77
C SER A 44 14.40 11.42 8.77
N SER A 45 13.30 10.72 8.47
CA SER A 45 12.93 9.52 9.24
C SER A 45 13.88 8.37 8.90
N ASN A 46 14.26 7.60 9.92
CA ASN A 46 14.93 6.31 9.70
C ASN A 46 13.92 5.21 9.33
N ILE A 47 14.42 4.13 8.76
CA ILE A 47 13.61 3.01 8.28
C ILE A 47 12.78 2.38 9.40
N LEU A 48 13.35 2.19 10.59
CA LEU A 48 12.64 1.64 11.74
C LEU A 48 11.42 2.49 12.12
N SER A 49 11.61 3.81 12.20
CA SER A 49 10.54 4.76 12.51
C SER A 49 9.47 4.77 11.41
N ILE A 50 9.85 4.61 10.15
CA ILE A 50 8.91 4.45 9.03
C ILE A 50 8.09 3.16 9.18
N SER A 51 8.73 2.03 9.47
CA SER A 51 8.04 0.74 9.70
C SER A 51 7.06 0.83 10.87
N GLN A 52 7.48 1.42 11.99
CA GLN A 52 6.62 1.65 13.15
C GLN A 52 5.41 2.54 12.82
N GLN A 53 5.58 3.56 11.97
CA GLN A 53 4.47 4.40 11.51
C GLN A 53 3.44 3.60 10.70
N TYR A 54 3.86 2.64 9.88
CA TYR A 54 2.93 1.77 9.15
C TYR A 54 2.12 0.88 10.09
N ILE A 55 2.78 0.24 11.07
CA ILE A 55 2.12 -0.60 12.07
C ILE A 55 1.13 0.22 12.88
N ALA A 56 1.57 1.37 13.42
CA ALA A 56 0.70 2.24 14.22
C ALA A 56 -0.49 2.77 13.41
N TYR A 57 -0.30 3.11 12.13
CA TYR A 57 -1.40 3.51 11.26
C TYR A 57 -2.39 2.36 11.06
N ALA A 58 -1.89 1.15 10.77
CA ALA A 58 -2.72 -0.02 10.53
C ALA A 58 -3.57 -0.35 11.77
N GLN A 59 -2.96 -0.45 12.94
CA GLN A 59 -3.63 -0.73 14.21
C GLN A 59 -4.67 0.36 14.55
N LYS A 60 -4.31 1.64 14.39
CA LYS A 60 -5.21 2.76 14.71
C LYS A 60 -6.46 2.79 13.84
N HIS A 61 -6.35 2.44 12.56
CA HIS A 61 -7.44 2.58 11.59
C HIS A 61 -8.21 1.30 11.30
N TYR A 62 -7.59 0.14 11.52
CA TYR A 62 -8.14 -1.17 11.14
C TYR A 62 -8.17 -2.17 12.30
N GLY A 63 -7.66 -1.79 13.48
CA GLY A 63 -7.61 -2.65 14.67
C GLY A 63 -6.31 -3.45 14.79
N GLU A 64 -6.03 -3.93 16.00
CA GLU A 64 -4.79 -4.66 16.30
C GLU A 64 -4.65 -5.99 15.53
N ASN A 65 -5.79 -6.63 15.22
CA ASN A 65 -5.84 -7.91 14.51
C ASN A 65 -5.97 -7.77 12.98
N CYS A 66 -5.67 -6.59 12.43
CA CYS A 66 -5.72 -6.40 10.98
C CYS A 66 -4.57 -7.14 10.28
N MET A 67 -4.85 -7.68 9.10
CA MET A 67 -3.86 -8.34 8.25
C MET A 67 -3.51 -7.44 7.08
N VAL A 68 -2.24 -7.06 6.94
CA VAL A 68 -1.76 -6.30 5.78
C VAL A 68 -1.21 -7.27 4.74
N VAL A 69 -1.77 -7.24 3.53
CA VAL A 69 -1.34 -8.12 2.44
C VAL A 69 -0.64 -7.31 1.36
N PHE A 70 0.64 -7.61 1.16
CA PHE A 70 1.42 -7.07 0.05
C PHE A 70 1.34 -8.00 -1.14
N TYR A 71 0.56 -7.61 -2.16
CA TYR A 71 0.53 -8.36 -3.41
C TYR A 71 1.76 -8.05 -4.26
N GLY A 72 2.64 -9.04 -4.41
CA GLY A 72 3.67 -9.04 -5.45
C GLY A 72 3.03 -9.22 -6.82
N TYR A 73 3.56 -8.51 -7.82
CA TYR A 73 3.29 -8.86 -9.21
C TYR A 73 4.08 -10.12 -9.53
N SER A 74 3.44 -11.11 -10.15
CA SER A 74 4.16 -12.29 -10.62
C SER A 74 5.24 -11.87 -11.63
N HIS A 75 6.34 -12.62 -11.67
CA HIS A 75 7.42 -12.39 -12.64
C HIS A 75 7.02 -12.71 -14.10
N VAL A 76 5.75 -13.05 -14.32
CA VAL A 76 5.19 -13.36 -15.63
C VAL A 76 4.96 -12.06 -16.40
N ASP A 77 5.33 -12.07 -17.68
CA ASP A 77 5.05 -10.96 -18.59
C ASP A 77 3.54 -10.85 -18.80
N SER A 78 2.95 -9.92 -18.06
CA SER A 78 1.53 -9.60 -18.07
C SER A 78 1.32 -8.13 -18.44
N THR A 79 0.13 -7.81 -18.94
CA THR A 79 -0.30 -6.43 -19.18
C THR A 79 -0.16 -5.56 -17.92
N LYS A 80 -0.37 -6.16 -16.73
CA LYS A 80 -0.19 -5.53 -15.42
C LYS A 80 1.27 -5.06 -15.20
N ARG A 81 2.24 -5.90 -15.55
CA ARG A 81 3.69 -5.60 -15.42
C ARG A 81 4.13 -4.53 -16.41
N ALA A 82 3.65 -4.58 -17.65
CA ALA A 82 3.93 -3.57 -18.65
C ALA A 82 3.42 -2.19 -18.20
N GLU A 83 2.19 -2.12 -17.67
CA GLU A 83 1.60 -0.89 -17.15
C GLU A 83 2.33 -0.37 -15.90
N GLN A 84 2.78 -1.26 -15.00
CA GLN A 84 3.61 -0.88 -13.85
C GLN A 84 4.93 -0.25 -14.30
N LYS A 85 5.64 -0.90 -15.23
CA LYS A 85 6.89 -0.37 -15.79
C LYS A 85 6.65 1.00 -16.43
N ARG A 86 5.57 1.16 -17.20
CA ARG A 86 5.18 2.44 -17.81
C ARG A 86 5.01 3.54 -16.76
N ARG A 87 4.39 3.25 -15.60
CA ARG A 87 4.21 4.20 -14.49
C ARG A 87 5.52 4.50 -13.73
N GLY A 88 6.45 3.54 -13.68
CA GLY A 88 7.71 3.66 -12.93
C GLY A 88 8.86 4.33 -13.67
N ILE A 89 8.79 4.52 -14.99
CA ILE A 89 9.93 4.96 -15.83
C ILE A 89 10.47 6.36 -15.48
N SER A 90 9.65 7.29 -14.99
CA SER A 90 10.06 8.71 -14.89
C SER A 90 10.49 9.16 -13.49
N LYS A 91 10.20 8.41 -12.42
CA LYS A 91 10.31 8.90 -11.03
C LYS A 91 10.72 7.80 -10.05
N THR A 92 11.86 7.15 -10.30
CA THR A 92 12.39 6.10 -9.42
C THR A 92 13.73 6.52 -8.83
N SER A 93 13.98 6.18 -7.56
CA SER A 93 15.30 6.37 -6.95
C SER A 93 16.30 5.32 -7.42
N VAL A 94 17.57 5.55 -7.13
CA VAL A 94 18.58 4.49 -7.17
C VAL A 94 18.22 3.36 -6.21
N ASP A 95 18.84 2.19 -6.42
CA ASP A 95 18.82 1.10 -5.46
C ASP A 95 19.55 1.56 -4.19
N ILE A 96 18.85 1.55 -3.05
CA ILE A 96 19.38 1.99 -1.76
C ILE A 96 19.55 0.74 -0.90
N ASN A 97 20.78 0.47 -0.50
CA ASN A 97 21.07 -0.51 0.53
C ASN A 97 20.95 0.19 1.89
N PHE A 98 20.01 -0.24 2.72
CA PHE A 98 19.71 0.40 4.00
C PHE A 98 19.52 -0.63 5.10
N GLN A 99 19.81 -0.21 6.33
CA GLN A 99 19.52 -0.89 7.58
C GLN A 99 18.41 -0.14 8.33
N GLU A 100 17.91 -0.71 9.43
CA GLU A 100 16.84 -0.12 10.24
C GLU A 100 17.12 1.32 10.70
N ASN A 101 18.36 1.62 11.06
CA ASN A 101 18.79 2.95 11.52
C ASN A 101 19.12 3.93 10.38
N THR A 102 19.06 3.48 9.12
CA THR A 102 19.42 4.32 7.97
C THR A 102 18.36 5.38 7.75
N THR A 103 18.80 6.64 7.64
CA THR A 103 17.92 7.79 7.38
C THR A 103 17.63 7.91 5.89
N ILE A 104 16.36 7.98 5.51
CA ILE A 104 15.97 8.13 4.11
C ILE A 104 15.98 9.61 3.72
N THR A 105 16.82 9.93 2.73
CA THR A 105 17.00 11.29 2.20
C THR A 105 16.24 11.54 0.90
N VAL A 106 15.80 10.46 0.23
CA VAL A 106 15.00 10.55 -1.00
C VAL A 106 13.52 10.74 -0.70
N GLN A 107 12.78 11.31 -1.64
CA GLN A 107 11.33 11.42 -1.52
C GLN A 107 10.68 10.02 -1.49
N GLN A 108 9.65 9.87 -0.65
CA GLN A 108 8.90 8.61 -0.48
C GLN A 108 8.45 8.03 -1.82
N GLU A 109 7.91 8.85 -2.71
CA GLU A 109 7.40 8.41 -4.02
C GLU A 109 8.51 7.80 -4.87
N HIS A 110 9.70 8.41 -4.89
CA HIS A 110 10.85 7.91 -5.65
C HIS A 110 11.40 6.62 -5.03
N PHE A 111 11.45 6.54 -3.70
CA PHE A 111 11.88 5.34 -2.99
C PHE A 111 10.95 4.15 -3.29
N LEU A 112 9.64 4.36 -3.16
CA LEU A 112 8.63 3.30 -3.35
C LEU A 112 8.46 2.90 -4.82
N ALA A 113 8.82 3.77 -5.77
CA ALA A 113 8.85 3.44 -7.20
C ALA A 113 9.99 2.50 -7.58
N ASN A 114 11.02 2.35 -6.73
CA ASN A 114 12.07 1.36 -6.91
C ASN A 114 11.63 0.03 -6.28
N GLU A 115 11.42 -0.99 -7.12
CA GLU A 115 10.92 -2.29 -6.67
C GLU A 115 11.84 -2.96 -5.64
N ARG A 116 13.17 -2.81 -5.75
CA ARG A 116 14.11 -3.41 -4.77
C ARG A 116 14.00 -2.73 -3.42
N ASN A 117 13.94 -1.40 -3.41
CA ASN A 117 13.81 -0.63 -2.17
C ASN A 117 12.48 -0.95 -1.47
N LYS A 118 11.39 -1.01 -2.25
CA LYS A 118 10.05 -1.37 -1.75
C LYS A 118 10.03 -2.78 -1.16
N THR A 119 10.59 -3.77 -1.85
CA THR A 119 10.64 -5.15 -1.36
C THR A 119 11.46 -5.25 -0.06
N ARG A 120 12.63 -4.61 0.00
CA ARG A 120 13.44 -4.56 1.24
C ARG A 120 12.69 -3.91 2.40
N LEU A 121 11.98 -2.82 2.14
CA LEU A 121 11.17 -2.15 3.17
C LEU A 121 10.07 -3.07 3.71
N ILE A 122 9.35 -3.77 2.83
CA ILE A 122 8.28 -4.70 3.22
C ILE A 122 8.85 -5.82 4.10
N HIS A 123 10.01 -6.38 3.76
CA HIS A 123 10.64 -7.42 4.56
C HIS A 123 11.07 -6.96 5.97
N LEU A 124 11.34 -5.67 6.17
CA LEU A 124 11.66 -5.12 7.50
C LEU A 124 10.42 -4.74 8.32
N ALA A 125 9.23 -4.74 7.70
CA ALA A 125 7.97 -4.41 8.36
C ALA A 125 7.13 -5.66 8.68
N GLN A 126 7.62 -6.85 8.33
CA GLN A 126 7.07 -8.17 8.68
C GLN A 126 7.67 -8.65 9.99
#